data_AF-A0A1U7YS04-F1
#
_entry.id   AF-A0A1U7YS04-F1
#
_cell.length_a   1.000
_cell.length_b   1.000
_cell.length_c   1.000
_cell.angle_alpha   90.00
_cell.angle_beta   90.00
_cell.angle_gamma   90.00
#
_symmetry.space_group_name_H-M   'P 1'
#
loop_
_entity.id
_entity.type
_entity.pdbx_description
1 polymer ?
#
loop_
_entity_poly.entity_id
_entity_poly.type
_entity_poly.pdbx_seq_one_letter_code
_entity_poly.pdbx_strand_id
1 'polypeptide(L)'
;MVYDQVSHRGDKTSMEDTMSIGRDLVNGNWWLFLEENHIQIGFWPQGIFTDLTSFATNVEWGGVVYSPPGVPEPPMGSSFFPVEETSYDAYCRGLAVLNDNGETIDVDKTTTHVDNPNLYKVVDLPHAIPGKFQHFVLYGGPGENA
;
A
#
# COMPACT_ATOMS: atom_id res chain seq x y z
N MET A 1 1.99 19.19 -3.21
CA MET A 1 1.83 18.99 -4.66
C MET A 1 0.33 18.95 -4.93
N VAL A 2 -0.19 19.68 -5.90
CA VAL A 2 -1.59 19.52 -6.34
C VAL A 2 -1.49 18.86 -7.69
N TYR A 3 -1.87 17.58 -7.77
CA TYR A 3 -1.94 16.88 -9.04
C TYR A 3 -3.23 17.33 -9.73
N ASP A 4 -3.13 17.74 -10.99
CA ASP A 4 -4.31 17.90 -11.83
C ASP A 4 -5.06 16.55 -11.89
N GLN A 5 -6.38 16.56 -12.00
CA GLN A 5 -7.16 15.32 -12.10
C GLN A 5 -6.91 14.67 -13.47
N VAL A 6 -5.85 13.86 -13.57
CA VAL A 6 -5.35 13.29 -14.84
C VAL A 6 -5.17 11.78 -14.82
N SER A 7 -5.52 11.07 -13.73
CA SER A 7 -5.40 9.60 -13.72
C SER A 7 -6.59 8.95 -14.45
N HIS A 8 -6.31 8.33 -15.59
CA HIS A 8 -7.28 7.63 -16.42
C HIS A 8 -6.87 6.16 -16.55
N ARG A 9 -7.83 5.25 -16.40
CA ARG A 9 -7.59 3.81 -16.59
C ARG A 9 -7.14 3.54 -18.03
N GLY A 10 -6.00 2.85 -18.17
CA GLY A 10 -5.36 2.52 -19.45
C GLY A 10 -4.44 3.62 -19.98
N ASP A 11 -4.20 4.68 -19.20
CA ASP A 11 -3.25 5.72 -19.61
C ASP A 11 -1.81 5.19 -19.59
N LYS A 12 -0.97 5.79 -20.43
CA LYS A 12 0.45 5.41 -20.59
C LYS A 12 1.35 6.08 -19.57
N THR A 13 0.83 7.03 -18.81
CA THR A 13 1.57 7.76 -17.79
C THR A 13 0.97 7.45 -16.43
N SER A 14 1.77 6.87 -15.54
CA SER A 14 1.49 6.77 -14.12
C SER A 14 2.39 7.72 -13.34
N MET A 15 1.88 8.23 -12.24
CA MET A 15 2.66 8.96 -11.23
C MET A 15 2.67 8.12 -9.97
N GLU A 16 3.82 8.02 -9.33
CA GLU A 16 4.03 7.21 -8.14
C GLU A 16 4.85 8.02 -7.17
N ASP A 17 4.50 7.96 -5.89
CA ASP A 17 5.30 8.50 -4.81
C ASP A 17 5.74 7.36 -3.90
N THR A 18 6.98 7.43 -3.42
CA THR A 18 7.49 6.47 -2.44
C THR A 18 7.02 6.87 -1.05
N MET A 19 6.46 5.93 -0.28
CA MET A 19 6.07 6.15 1.11
C MET A 19 6.77 5.13 2.01
N SER A 20 7.22 5.57 3.18
CA SER A 20 7.79 4.68 4.18
C SER A 20 7.40 5.09 5.59
N ILE A 21 7.23 4.09 6.47
CA ILE A 21 7.00 4.31 7.89
C ILE A 21 8.24 3.82 8.64
N GLY A 22 8.82 4.69 9.46
CA GLY A 22 10.05 4.40 10.20
C GLY A 22 9.90 4.70 11.69
N ARG A 23 10.50 3.86 12.52
CA ARG A 23 10.61 4.08 13.97
C ARG A 23 11.96 4.72 14.29
N ASP A 24 11.93 5.84 15.02
CA ASP A 24 13.13 6.49 15.54
C ASP A 24 13.77 5.61 16.62
N LEU A 25 15.04 5.23 16.42
CA LEU A 25 15.76 4.36 17.34
C LEU A 25 16.09 5.03 18.69
N VAL A 26 16.10 6.37 18.74
CA VAL A 26 16.44 7.14 19.95
C VAL A 26 15.25 7.26 20.89
N ASN A 27 14.09 7.64 20.37
CA ASN A 27 12.91 7.96 21.18
C ASN A 27 11.70 7.04 20.92
N GLY A 28 11.79 6.15 19.94
CA GLY A 28 10.76 5.18 19.60
C GLY A 28 9.55 5.71 18.84
N ASN A 29 9.51 7.01 18.54
CA ASN A 29 8.40 7.61 17.81
C ASN A 29 8.39 7.17 16.35
N TRP A 30 7.21 7.20 15.74
CA TRP A 30 7.00 6.80 14.36
C TRP A 30 6.87 8.00 13.46
N TRP A 31 7.44 7.87 12.27
CA TRP A 31 7.42 8.88 11.23
C TRP A 31 6.88 8.28 9.94
N LEU A 32 6.05 9.04 9.23
CA LEU A 32 5.69 8.79 7.83
C LEU A 32 6.54 9.70 6.97
N PHE A 33 7.20 9.09 6.01
CA PHE A 33 8.04 9.75 5.03
C PHE A 33 7.42 9.64 3.65
N LEU A 34 7.58 10.70 2.86
CA LEU A 34 7.28 10.77 1.44
C LEU A 34 8.57 10.97 0.66
N GLU A 35 8.59 10.41 -0.55
CA GLU A 35 9.72 10.46 -1.49
C GLU A 35 10.99 9.75 -1.00
N GLU A 36 11.92 9.50 -1.93
CA GLU A 36 13.19 8.84 -1.64
C GLU A 36 14.11 9.66 -0.71
N ASN A 37 13.93 10.98 -0.67
CA ASN A 37 14.67 11.88 0.23
C ASN A 37 14.04 11.96 1.64
N HIS A 38 13.07 11.12 1.96
CA HIS A 38 12.48 10.97 3.29
C HIS A 38 11.92 12.28 3.86
N ILE A 39 11.05 12.94 3.10
CA ILE A 39 10.34 14.14 3.59
C ILE A 39 9.38 13.70 4.69
N GLN A 40 9.57 14.22 5.90
CA GLN A 40 8.69 13.94 7.04
C GLN A 40 7.32 14.59 6.81
N ILE A 41 6.27 13.77 6.66
CA ILE A 41 4.90 14.24 6.44
C ILE A 41 3.90 13.75 7.50
N GLY A 42 4.33 12.85 8.39
CA GLY A 42 3.50 12.38 9.51
C GLY A 42 4.35 11.98 10.72
N PHE A 43 3.75 12.09 11.90
CA PHE A 43 4.40 11.83 13.18
C PHE A 43 3.42 11.24 14.18
N TRP A 44 3.84 10.18 14.88
CA TRP A 44 3.08 9.55 15.96
C TRP A 44 4.00 9.22 17.14
N PRO A 45 3.74 9.78 18.34
CA PRO A 45 4.45 9.38 19.55
C PRO A 45 4.23 7.90 19.85
N GLN A 46 5.26 7.17 20.29
CA GLN A 46 5.10 5.74 20.62
C GLN A 46 3.99 5.46 21.65
N GLY A 47 3.78 6.39 22.58
CA GLY A 47 2.86 6.22 23.70
C GLY A 47 1.37 6.25 23.35
N ILE A 48 1.01 6.58 22.10
CA ILE A 48 -0.39 6.50 21.66
C ILE A 48 -0.75 5.10 21.11
N PHE A 49 0.27 4.29 20.84
CA PHE A 49 0.07 2.94 20.33
C PHE A 49 0.01 1.92 21.46
N THR A 50 -0.66 0.80 21.22
CA THR A 50 -0.58 -0.40 22.07
C THR A 50 0.41 -1.38 21.45
N ASP A 51 0.17 -1.79 20.20
CA ASP A 51 0.99 -2.79 19.50
C ASP A 51 2.25 -2.21 18.85
N LEU A 52 2.26 -0.91 18.54
CA LEU A 52 3.42 -0.19 17.98
C LEU A 52 4.16 0.65 19.03
N THR A 53 4.13 0.25 20.30
CA THR A 53 4.99 0.85 21.34
C THR A 53 6.47 0.51 21.13
N SER A 54 6.73 -0.68 20.58
CA SER A 54 8.07 -1.16 20.21
C SER A 54 8.17 -1.30 18.69
N PHE A 55 9.10 -2.13 18.19
CA PHE A 55 9.17 -2.50 16.78
C PHE A 55 7.89 -3.19 16.30
N ALA A 56 7.51 -2.96 15.04
CA ALA A 56 6.42 -3.68 14.41
C ALA A 56 6.77 -5.17 14.29
N THR A 57 5.81 -6.03 14.61
CA THR A 57 5.93 -7.50 14.48
C THR A 57 5.17 -8.04 13.27
N ASN A 58 4.34 -7.21 12.66
CA ASN A 58 3.60 -7.51 11.44
C ASN A 58 3.59 -6.27 10.54
N VAL A 59 3.61 -6.48 9.22
CA VAL A 59 3.52 -5.43 8.20
C VAL A 59 2.53 -5.90 7.14
N GLU A 60 1.60 -5.02 6.77
CA GLU A 60 0.56 -5.28 5.79
C GLU A 60 0.60 -4.20 4.71
N TRP A 61 0.31 -4.60 3.48
CA TRP A 61 0.15 -3.71 2.34
C TRP A 61 -1.20 -3.99 1.70
N GLY A 62 -1.95 -2.94 1.39
CA GLY A 62 -3.25 -3.10 0.77
C GLY A 62 -4.09 -1.83 0.87
N GLY A 63 -5.40 -2.03 0.88
CA GLY A 63 -6.38 -0.97 0.99
C GLY A 63 -7.59 -1.44 1.79
N VAL A 64 -8.31 -0.47 2.34
CA VAL A 64 -9.56 -0.70 3.06
C VAL A 64 -10.63 0.17 2.42
N VAL A 65 -11.81 -0.42 2.26
CA VAL A 65 -13.04 0.29 1.95
C VAL A 65 -14.01 0.11 3.10
N TYR A 66 -14.91 1.06 3.27
CA TYR A 66 -15.90 1.02 4.32
C TYR A 66 -17.20 1.64 3.84
N SER A 67 -18.30 0.96 4.12
CA SER A 67 -19.65 1.49 4.04
C SER A 67 -20.38 1.32 5.38
N PRO A 68 -21.21 2.30 5.80
CA PRO A 68 -22.14 2.11 6.90
C PRO A 68 -23.20 1.05 6.58
N PRO A 69 -23.86 0.45 7.60
CA PRO A 69 -24.93 -0.51 7.38
C PRO A 69 -26.03 0.01 6.45
N GLY A 70 -26.34 -0.76 5.40
CA GLY A 70 -27.38 -0.41 4.41
C GLY A 70 -26.91 0.55 3.31
N VAL A 71 -25.63 0.95 3.31
CA VAL A 71 -25.00 1.66 2.19
C VAL A 71 -24.24 0.64 1.35
N PRO A 72 -24.38 0.65 0.01
CA PRO A 72 -23.62 -0.27 -0.83
C PRO A 72 -22.11 -0.09 -0.69
N GLU A 73 -21.37 -1.20 -0.68
CA GLU A 73 -19.91 -1.15 -0.58
C GLU A 73 -19.31 -0.39 -1.79
N PRO A 74 -18.41 0.58 -1.56
CA PRO A 74 -17.90 1.45 -2.63
C PRO A 74 -16.88 0.72 -3.52
N PRO A 75 -16.63 1.21 -4.74
CA PRO A 75 -15.52 0.70 -5.54
C PRO A 75 -14.17 0.93 -4.86
N MET A 76 -13.22 0.02 -5.09
CA MET A 76 -11.84 0.13 -4.63
C MET A 76 -10.88 0.28 -5.81
N GLY A 77 -9.83 1.09 -5.64
CA GLY A 77 -8.79 1.26 -6.64
C GLY A 77 -9.35 1.79 -7.97
N SER A 78 -9.16 1.03 -9.05
CA SER A 78 -9.65 1.39 -10.38
C SER A 78 -11.14 1.15 -10.60
N SER A 79 -11.89 0.66 -9.60
CA SER A 79 -13.27 0.15 -9.69
C SER A 79 -13.48 -1.10 -10.55
N PHE A 80 -12.40 -1.72 -11.02
CA PHE A 80 -12.44 -2.97 -11.78
C PHE A 80 -11.63 -4.05 -11.06
N PHE A 81 -11.94 -5.31 -11.35
CA PHE A 81 -11.05 -6.38 -10.95
C PHE A 81 -9.71 -6.27 -11.70
N PRO A 82 -8.58 -6.55 -11.03
CA PRO A 82 -7.28 -6.51 -11.66
C PRO A 82 -7.20 -7.41 -12.91
N VAL A 83 -6.57 -6.90 -13.95
CA VAL A 83 -6.23 -7.62 -15.19
C VAL A 83 -4.72 -7.85 -15.35
N GLU A 84 -3.95 -7.57 -14.29
CA GLU A 84 -2.50 -7.74 -14.21
C GLU A 84 -1.72 -6.75 -15.09
N GLU A 85 -2.25 -5.54 -15.24
CA GLU A 85 -1.66 -4.47 -16.05
C GLU A 85 -1.64 -3.17 -15.25
N THR A 86 -0.46 -2.64 -14.92
CA THR A 86 -0.31 -1.44 -14.08
C THR A 86 -0.87 -0.16 -14.70
N SER A 87 -1.09 -0.15 -16.03
CA SER A 87 -1.81 0.94 -16.69
C SER A 87 -3.32 0.90 -16.45
N TYR A 88 -3.88 -0.24 -16.06
CA TYR A 88 -5.32 -0.47 -15.89
C TYR A 88 -5.74 -0.69 -14.43
N ASP A 89 -4.83 -1.13 -13.59
CA ASP A 89 -5.12 -1.57 -12.24
C ASP A 89 -4.54 -0.59 -11.22
N ALA A 90 -5.20 -0.47 -10.06
CA ALA A 90 -4.55 0.20 -8.94
C ALA A 90 -3.52 -0.74 -8.33
N TYR A 91 -2.38 -0.21 -7.90
CA TYR A 91 -1.30 -1.01 -7.37
C TYR A 91 -0.46 -0.26 -6.34
N CYS A 92 0.23 -1.02 -5.50
CA CYS A 92 1.40 -0.60 -4.75
C CYS A 92 2.58 -1.43 -5.26
N ARG A 93 3.78 -0.85 -5.32
CA ARG A 93 4.99 -1.58 -5.69
C ARG A 93 6.17 -1.18 -4.81
N GLY A 94 7.23 -1.97 -4.86
CA GLY A 94 8.41 -1.72 -4.03
C GLY A 94 8.18 -2.12 -2.57
N LEU A 95 7.37 -3.15 -2.33
CA LEU A 95 7.16 -3.68 -0.99
C LEU A 95 8.51 -4.10 -0.39
N ALA A 96 8.82 -3.52 0.76
CA ALA A 96 10.05 -3.75 1.48
C ALA A 96 9.83 -3.49 2.97
N VAL A 97 10.68 -4.10 3.80
CA VAL A 97 10.68 -3.89 5.26
C VAL A 97 12.03 -3.36 5.70
N LEU A 98 12.03 -2.34 6.57
CA LEU A 98 13.24 -1.86 7.22
C LEU A 98 13.43 -2.60 8.55
N ASN A 99 14.57 -3.26 8.75
CA ASN A 99 14.89 -3.90 10.03
C ASN A 99 15.50 -2.92 11.05
N ASP A 100 15.74 -3.42 12.26
CA ASP A 100 16.33 -2.67 13.37
C ASP A 100 17.80 -2.26 13.14
N ASN A 101 18.51 -2.92 12.22
CA ASN A 101 19.84 -2.54 11.77
C ASN A 101 19.83 -1.43 10.71
N GLY A 102 18.64 -0.96 10.29
CA GLY A 102 18.49 0.04 9.23
C GLY A 102 18.68 -0.53 7.82
N GLU A 103 18.52 -1.84 7.65
CA GLU A 103 18.62 -2.52 6.35
C GLU A 103 17.23 -2.69 5.73
N THR A 104 17.11 -2.30 4.46
CA THR A 104 15.91 -2.57 3.65
C THR A 104 15.93 -3.99 3.11
N ILE A 105 14.94 -4.78 3.49
CA ILE A 105 14.77 -6.19 3.16
C ILE A 105 13.69 -6.32 2.09
N ASP A 106 14.00 -7.11 1.05
CA ASP A 106 13.05 -7.46 -0.01
C ASP A 106 12.02 -8.47 0.53
N VAL A 107 10.76 -8.30 0.16
CA VAL A 107 9.68 -9.16 0.62
C VAL A 107 9.43 -10.22 -0.45
N ASP A 108 9.87 -11.45 -0.21
CA ASP A 108 9.72 -12.52 -1.20
C ASP A 108 8.36 -13.23 -1.11
N LYS A 109 7.69 -13.14 0.04
CA LYS A 109 6.43 -13.85 0.31
C LYS A 109 5.52 -12.98 1.17
N THR A 110 4.28 -12.82 0.72
CA THR A 110 3.19 -12.31 1.55
C THR A 110 2.05 -13.32 1.62
N THR A 111 1.08 -13.05 2.49
CA THR A 111 -0.20 -13.79 2.51
C THR A 111 -1.29 -12.84 2.06
N THR A 112 -2.02 -13.20 1.02
CA THR A 112 -3.16 -12.42 0.54
C THR A 112 -4.38 -12.65 1.42
N HIS A 113 -5.07 -11.56 1.78
CA HIS A 113 -6.35 -11.58 2.48
C HIS A 113 -7.36 -10.67 1.76
N VAL A 114 -8.60 -11.14 1.59
CA VAL A 114 -9.69 -10.38 0.97
C VAL A 114 -10.98 -10.70 1.72
N ASP A 115 -11.58 -9.69 2.36
CA ASP A 115 -12.79 -9.88 3.17
C ASP A 115 -14.00 -10.31 2.33
N ASN A 116 -14.16 -9.73 1.14
CA ASN A 116 -15.22 -10.10 0.21
C ASN A 116 -14.69 -10.31 -1.22
N PRO A 117 -14.35 -11.57 -1.59
CA PRO A 117 -13.74 -11.88 -2.89
C PRO A 117 -14.71 -11.74 -4.08
N ASN A 118 -16.01 -11.57 -3.82
CA ASN A 118 -16.99 -11.28 -4.87
C ASN A 118 -17.01 -9.80 -5.25
N LEU A 119 -16.57 -8.90 -4.37
CA LEU A 119 -16.58 -7.46 -4.57
C LEU A 119 -15.20 -6.89 -4.87
N TYR A 120 -14.15 -7.52 -4.33
CA TYR A 120 -12.77 -7.06 -4.44
C TYR A 120 -11.81 -8.21 -4.75
N LYS A 121 -10.67 -7.87 -5.34
CA LYS A 121 -9.57 -8.80 -5.59
C LYS A 121 -8.24 -8.14 -5.30
N VAL A 122 -7.30 -8.98 -4.89
CA VAL A 122 -5.89 -8.65 -4.75
C VAL A 122 -5.09 -9.69 -5.55
N VAL A 123 -4.10 -9.22 -6.30
CA VAL A 123 -3.12 -10.04 -6.99
C VAL A 123 -1.75 -9.74 -6.41
N ASP A 124 -1.12 -10.77 -5.84
CA ASP A 124 0.22 -10.70 -5.28
C ASP A 124 1.24 -11.17 -6.32
N LEU A 125 2.12 -10.26 -6.77
CA LEU A 125 3.13 -10.53 -7.79
C LEU A 125 4.54 -10.32 -7.21
N PRO A 126 5.09 -11.31 -6.47
CA PRO A 126 6.48 -11.28 -6.05
C PRO A 126 7.37 -11.39 -7.29
N HIS A 127 8.42 -10.56 -7.35
CA HIS A 127 9.36 -10.50 -8.48
C HIS A 127 8.70 -10.22 -9.83
N ALA A 128 7.72 -9.30 -9.88
CA ALA A 128 6.97 -8.95 -11.08
C ALA A 128 7.88 -8.55 -12.26
N ILE A 129 9.04 -7.94 -11.97
CA ILE A 129 10.10 -7.68 -12.95
C ILE A 129 11.48 -8.02 -12.37
N PRO A 130 12.52 -8.22 -13.20
CA PRO A 130 13.88 -8.49 -12.71
C PRO A 130 14.44 -7.33 -11.89
N GLY A 131 14.93 -7.61 -10.68
CA GLY A 131 15.56 -6.62 -9.81
C GLY A 131 15.22 -6.84 -8.34
N LYS A 132 15.77 -6.00 -7.47
CA LYS A 132 15.36 -5.92 -6.05
C LYS A 132 14.15 -5.02 -5.91
N PHE A 133 13.33 -5.27 -4.89
CA PHE A 133 12.15 -4.48 -4.55
C PHE A 133 11.15 -4.41 -5.71
N GLN A 134 10.98 -5.54 -6.40
CA GLN A 134 10.08 -5.68 -7.54
C GLN A 134 8.83 -6.49 -7.18
N HIS A 135 8.38 -6.35 -5.94
CA HIS A 135 7.15 -6.94 -5.46
C HIS A 135 6.00 -5.95 -5.67
N PHE A 136 4.99 -6.37 -6.44
CA PHE A 136 3.81 -5.60 -6.78
C PHE A 136 2.59 -6.23 -6.12
N VAL A 137 1.69 -5.39 -5.64
CA VAL A 137 0.35 -5.76 -5.19
C VAL A 137 -0.64 -4.97 -6.02
N LEU A 138 -1.43 -5.67 -6.83
CA LEU A 138 -2.50 -5.05 -7.61
C LEU A 138 -3.82 -5.33 -6.92
N TYR A 139 -4.71 -4.35 -6.89
CA TYR A 139 -5.97 -4.45 -6.17
C TYR A 139 -7.07 -3.65 -6.85
N GLY A 140 -8.31 -4.06 -6.59
CA GLY A 140 -9.47 -3.33 -7.06
C GLY A 140 -10.74 -4.14 -6.98
N GLY A 141 -11.83 -3.48 -7.33
CA GLY A 141 -13.13 -4.14 -7.47
C GLY A 141 -14.26 -3.13 -7.57
N PRO A 142 -15.39 -3.52 -8.19
CA PRO A 142 -16.52 -2.62 -8.42
C PRO A 142 -17.28 -2.25 -7.14
N GLY A 143 -17.05 -2.95 -6.02
CA GLY A 143 -17.96 -2.89 -4.89
C GLY A 143 -19.34 -3.42 -5.30
N GLU A 144 -20.40 -2.94 -4.64
CA GLU A 144 -21.78 -3.37 -4.92
C GLU A 144 -22.47 -2.58 -6.04
N ASN A 145 -21.78 -1.60 -6.64
CA ASN A 145 -22.33 -0.72 -7.68
C ASN A 145 -22.08 -1.20 -9.13
N ALA A 146 -21.90 -2.50 -9.35
CA ALA A 146 -21.63 -3.08 -10.67
C ALA A 146 -22.81 -2.95 -11.65
#